data_AF-A0A8C8R5U8-F1
#
_entry.id   AF-A0A8C8R5U8-F1
#
_cell.length_a   1.000
_cell.length_b   1.000
_cell.length_c   1.000
_cell.angle_alpha   90.00
_cell.angle_beta   90.00
_cell.angle_gamma   90.00
#
_symmetry.space_group_name_H-M   'P 1'
#
loop_
_entity.id
_entity.type
_entity.pdbx_description
1 polymer ?
#
loop_
_entity_poly.entity_id
_entity_poly.type
_entity_poly.pdbx_seq_one_letter_code
_entity_poly.pdbx_strand_id
1 'polypeptide(L)'
;MPGCNAAPPQGGEPEPPARSAGAGQAGERRAEGGGAVRALELAEARRRLLEVEARRRLVRELESRVQQLHRIFVQAELRMAARAESLARLGGGAGQAQIYLAAHGQRLKKSLRRSRKARPPALLASALGLGGCVPWAAGRLRRGGGASAWRVPPSGPFS
;
A
#
# COMPACT_ATOMS: atom_id res chain seq x y z
N MET A 1 25.03 4.16 23.64
CA MET A 1 24.87 4.00 25.09
C MET A 1 24.33 2.61 25.36
N PRO A 2 25.02 1.83 26.21
CA PRO A 2 24.84 0.39 26.40
C PRO A 2 23.57 0.03 27.19
N GLY A 3 23.05 -1.17 26.91
CA GLY A 3 21.89 -1.75 27.57
C GLY A 3 22.20 -2.26 28.98
N CYS A 4 21.25 -2.10 29.88
CA CYS A 4 21.30 -2.65 31.23
C CYS A 4 20.42 -3.91 31.30
N ASN A 5 21.06 -5.07 31.27
CA ASN A 5 20.51 -6.32 31.79
C ASN A 5 20.71 -6.35 33.30
N ALA A 6 19.64 -6.53 34.07
CA ALA A 6 19.72 -6.82 35.50
C ALA A 6 19.33 -8.28 35.74
N ALA A 7 20.29 -9.06 36.26
CA ALA A 7 20.10 -10.42 36.75
C ALA A 7 19.44 -10.42 38.15
N PRO A 8 18.72 -11.49 38.55
CA PRO A 8 18.19 -11.63 39.91
C PRO A 8 19.26 -12.15 40.88
N PRO A 9 19.25 -11.75 42.17
CA PRO A 9 20.13 -12.36 43.18
C PRO A 9 19.61 -13.74 43.61
N GLN A 10 20.54 -14.67 43.71
CA GLN A 10 20.37 -16.01 44.26
C GLN A 10 20.57 -16.02 45.78
N GLY A 11 19.87 -16.94 46.45
CA GLY A 11 20.42 -17.79 47.51
C GLY A 11 20.64 -17.18 48.89
N GLY A 12 19.81 -17.61 49.85
CA GLY A 12 20.07 -17.46 51.28
C GLY A 12 19.04 -18.21 52.13
N GLU A 13 19.32 -19.48 52.43
CA GLU A 13 18.85 -20.19 53.63
C GLU A 13 20.08 -20.39 54.54
N PRO A 14 19.95 -20.39 55.89
CA PRO A 14 19.63 -21.67 56.56
C PRO A 14 18.86 -21.62 57.91
N GLU A 15 18.13 -22.72 58.14
CA GLU A 15 17.97 -23.52 59.38
C GLU A 15 17.00 -23.08 60.54
N PRO A 16 16.47 -24.06 61.31
CA PRO A 16 15.11 -24.07 61.85
C PRO A 16 15.03 -23.91 63.38
N PRO A 17 13.81 -23.77 63.94
CA PRO A 17 13.56 -24.14 65.33
C PRO A 17 12.76 -25.45 65.44
N ALA A 18 13.40 -26.39 66.15
CA ALA A 18 12.85 -27.21 67.23
C ALA A 18 11.44 -27.81 67.08
N ARG A 19 11.45 -29.16 67.07
CA ARG A 19 10.36 -30.06 67.44
C ARG A 19 9.47 -29.52 68.57
N SER A 20 8.20 -29.28 68.27
CA SER A 20 7.11 -29.44 69.23
C SER A 20 6.38 -30.74 68.91
N ALA A 21 6.74 -31.78 69.66
CA ALA A 21 5.91 -32.97 69.79
C ALA A 21 4.72 -32.64 70.67
N GLY A 22 3.52 -33.00 70.22
CA GLY A 22 2.33 -33.12 71.06
C GLY A 22 1.38 -31.94 71.00
N ALA A 23 0.41 -32.00 70.09
CA ALA A 23 -0.95 -31.55 70.34
C ALA A 23 -1.91 -32.09 69.26
N GLY A 24 -2.68 -33.11 69.65
CA GLY A 24 -4.06 -33.24 69.21
C GLY A 24 -4.30 -33.68 67.77
N GLN A 25 -4.60 -34.97 67.64
CA GLN A 25 -5.50 -35.54 66.62
C GLN A 25 -6.93 -34.96 66.75
N ALA A 26 -7.06 -33.64 66.69
CA ALA A 26 -8.32 -32.89 66.74
C ALA A 26 -8.47 -31.96 65.52
N GLY A 27 -7.55 -32.05 64.54
CA GLY A 27 -7.61 -31.32 63.27
C GLY A 27 -8.18 -32.12 62.09
N GLU A 28 -8.18 -33.46 62.15
CA GLU A 28 -8.52 -34.28 60.98
C GLU A 28 -9.99 -34.16 60.55
N ARG A 29 -10.94 -33.97 61.48
CA ARG A 29 -12.37 -33.86 61.14
C ARG A 29 -12.83 -32.46 60.70
N ARG A 30 -11.99 -31.43 60.79
CA ARG A 30 -12.26 -30.09 60.20
C ARG A 30 -11.47 -29.84 58.91
N ALA A 31 -10.40 -30.60 58.68
CA ALA A 31 -9.58 -30.51 57.47
C ALA A 31 -10.26 -31.15 56.25
N GLU A 32 -11.10 -32.18 56.44
CA GLU A 32 -11.78 -32.87 55.32
C GLU A 32 -12.79 -31.97 54.60
N GLY A 33 -13.57 -31.17 55.33
CA GLY A 33 -14.51 -30.20 54.74
C GLY A 33 -13.83 -28.95 54.17
N GLY A 34 -12.83 -28.39 54.87
CA GLY A 34 -12.11 -27.20 54.42
C GLY A 34 -11.18 -27.47 53.22
N GLY A 35 -10.59 -28.66 53.15
CA GLY A 35 -9.78 -29.11 52.01
C GLY A 35 -10.63 -29.31 50.74
N ALA A 36 -11.83 -29.87 50.88
CA ALA A 36 -12.77 -30.02 49.77
C ALA A 36 -13.29 -28.67 49.24
N VAL A 37 -13.64 -27.73 50.12
CA VAL A 37 -14.06 -26.37 49.73
C VAL A 37 -12.92 -25.62 49.04
N ARG A 38 -11.70 -25.68 49.58
CA ARG A 38 -10.52 -25.05 48.97
C ARG A 38 -10.15 -25.69 47.62
N ALA A 39 -10.33 -27.00 47.47
CA ALA A 39 -10.12 -27.70 46.20
C ALA A 39 -11.16 -27.28 45.15
N LEU A 40 -12.41 -27.09 45.55
CA LEU A 40 -13.48 -26.58 44.68
C LEU A 40 -13.19 -25.14 44.24
N GLU A 41 -12.82 -24.24 45.17
CA GLU A 41 -12.44 -22.86 44.85
C GLU A 41 -11.24 -22.80 43.89
N LEU A 42 -10.24 -23.66 44.07
CA LEU A 42 -9.11 -23.79 43.16
C LEU A 42 -9.54 -24.31 41.78
N ALA A 43 -10.48 -25.26 41.71
CA ALA A 43 -11.03 -25.74 40.45
C ALA A 43 -11.80 -24.62 39.72
N GLU A 44 -12.59 -23.83 40.43
CA GLU A 44 -13.28 -22.66 39.88
C GLU A 44 -12.32 -21.57 39.41
N ALA A 45 -11.28 -21.27 40.20
CA ALA A 45 -10.25 -20.30 39.83
C ALA A 45 -9.50 -20.73 38.56
N ARG A 46 -9.17 -22.03 38.43
CA ARG A 46 -8.57 -22.59 37.21
C ARG A 46 -9.48 -22.46 36.00
N ARG A 47 -10.77 -22.74 36.16
CA ARG A 47 -11.75 -22.56 35.09
C ARG A 47 -11.80 -21.10 34.62
N ARG A 48 -11.89 -20.15 35.56
CA ARG A 48 -11.91 -18.71 35.24
C ARG A 48 -10.61 -18.26 34.55
N LEU A 49 -9.47 -18.80 34.98
CA LEU A 49 -8.19 -18.51 34.34
C LEU A 49 -8.17 -18.96 32.88
N LEU A 50 -8.62 -20.19 32.59
CA LEU A 50 -8.69 -20.70 31.22
C LEU A 50 -9.62 -19.87 30.33
N GLU A 51 -10.74 -19.39 30.87
CA GLU A 51 -11.65 -18.49 30.16
C GLU A 51 -10.96 -17.15 29.81
N VAL A 52 -10.19 -16.57 30.74
CA VAL A 52 -9.42 -15.34 30.50
C VAL A 52 -8.28 -15.59 29.51
N GLU A 53 -7.60 -16.73 29.57
CA GLU A 53 -6.56 -17.10 28.61
C GLU A 53 -7.12 -17.28 27.21
N ALA A 54 -8.30 -17.89 27.06
CA ALA A 54 -8.98 -18.00 25.77
C ALA A 54 -9.31 -16.61 25.19
N ARG A 55 -9.81 -15.69 26.01
CA ARG A 55 -10.05 -14.28 25.61
C ARG A 55 -8.75 -13.59 25.21
N ARG A 56 -7.66 -13.81 25.97
CA ARG A 56 -6.34 -13.24 25.66
C ARG A 56 -5.80 -13.72 24.31
N ARG A 57 -6.02 -14.99 23.96
CA ARG A 57 -5.64 -15.52 22.63
C ARG A 57 -6.40 -14.82 21.51
N LEU A 58 -7.71 -14.64 21.67
CA LEU A 58 -8.53 -13.91 20.69
C LEU A 58 -8.08 -12.45 20.52
N VAL A 59 -7.77 -11.76 21.62
CA VAL A 59 -7.26 -10.37 21.55
C VAL A 59 -5.95 -10.31 20.78
N ARG A 60 -5.02 -11.24 21.01
CA ARG A 60 -3.76 -11.32 20.26
C ARG A 60 -3.97 -11.60 18.76
N GLU A 61 -4.94 -12.43 18.42
CA GLU A 61 -5.30 -12.66 17.02
C GLU A 61 -5.84 -11.37 16.37
N LEU A 62 -6.71 -10.65 17.06
CA LEU A 62 -7.22 -9.37 16.58
C LEU A 62 -6.09 -8.34 16.43
N GLU A 63 -5.19 -8.24 17.40
CA GLU A 63 -4.00 -7.38 17.31
C GLU A 63 -3.16 -7.71 16.07
N SER A 64 -2.92 -9.01 15.80
CA SER A 64 -2.18 -9.42 14.60
C SER A 64 -2.90 -9.03 13.30
N ARG A 65 -4.24 -9.16 13.25
CA ARG A 65 -5.05 -8.79 12.09
C ARG A 65 -5.08 -7.28 11.89
N VAL A 66 -5.18 -6.50 12.97
CA VAL A 66 -5.12 -5.04 12.92
C VAL A 66 -3.76 -4.58 12.41
N GLN A 67 -2.67 -5.16 12.90
CA GLN A 67 -1.32 -4.86 12.40
C GLN A 67 -1.17 -5.24 10.92
N GLN A 68 -1.75 -6.36 10.48
CA GLN A 68 -1.77 -6.75 9.08
C GLN A 68 -2.54 -5.73 8.22
N LEU A 69 -3.73 -5.31 8.66
CA LEU A 69 -4.51 -4.28 7.98
C LEU A 69 -3.76 -2.96 7.91
N HIS A 70 -3.12 -2.54 8.99
CA HIS A 70 -2.31 -1.32 9.01
C HIS A 70 -1.22 -1.35 7.93
N ARG A 71 -0.48 -2.47 7.79
CA ARG A 71 0.52 -2.62 6.73
C ARG A 71 -0.09 -2.52 5.33
N ILE A 72 -1.28 -3.10 5.12
CA ILE A 72 -1.99 -3.02 3.84
C ILE A 72 -2.43 -1.58 3.55
N PHE A 73 -2.96 -0.87 4.54
CA PHE A 73 -3.38 0.53 4.40
C PHE A 73 -2.20 1.44 4.07
N VAL A 74 -1.07 1.31 4.77
CA VAL A 74 0.14 2.09 4.46
C VAL A 74 0.60 1.84 3.02
N GLN A 75 0.60 0.58 2.56
CA GLN A 75 0.93 0.31 1.16
C GLN A 75 -0.10 0.86 0.17
N ALA A 76 -1.39 0.84 0.52
CA ALA A 76 -2.44 1.40 -0.31
C ALA A 76 -2.30 2.93 -0.42
N GLU A 77 -2.02 3.61 0.68
CA GLU A 77 -1.77 5.06 0.73
C GLU A 77 -0.58 5.44 -0.15
N LEU A 78 0.54 4.74 -0.06
CA LEU A 78 1.71 5.00 -0.92
C LEU A 78 1.37 4.82 -2.41
N ARG A 79 0.60 3.78 -2.75
CA ARG A 79 0.13 3.58 -4.14
C ARG A 79 -0.82 4.68 -4.59
N MET A 80 -1.68 5.20 -3.71
CA MET A 80 -2.58 6.30 -4.04
C MET A 80 -1.82 7.61 -4.22
N ALA A 81 -0.82 7.89 -3.38
CA ALA A 81 0.05 9.06 -3.52
C ALA A 81 0.77 9.06 -4.88
N ALA A 82 1.37 7.93 -5.26
CA ALA A 82 2.02 7.78 -6.57
C ALA A 82 1.04 7.98 -7.74
N ARG A 83 -0.21 7.51 -7.61
CA ARG A 83 -1.26 7.76 -8.61
C ARG A 83 -1.71 9.23 -8.65
N ALA A 84 -1.76 9.90 -7.51
CA ALA A 84 -2.12 11.31 -7.46
C ALA A 84 -1.07 12.16 -8.19
N GLU A 85 0.22 11.88 -8.02
CA GLU A 85 1.29 12.55 -8.76
C GLU A 85 1.20 12.33 -10.27
N SER A 86 0.92 11.10 -10.72
CA SER A 86 0.77 10.82 -12.14
C SER A 86 -0.45 11.52 -12.74
N LEU A 87 -1.57 11.56 -12.02
CA LEU A 87 -2.75 12.32 -12.40
C LEU A 87 -2.48 13.83 -12.43
N ALA A 88 -1.69 14.37 -11.50
CA ALA A 88 -1.32 15.78 -11.51
C ALA A 88 -0.49 16.14 -12.77
N ARG A 89 0.46 15.28 -13.16
CA ARG A 89 1.23 15.45 -14.41
C ARG A 89 0.35 15.37 -15.65
N LEU A 90 -0.58 14.41 -15.69
CA LEU A 90 -1.56 14.29 -16.78
C LEU A 90 -2.48 15.51 -16.83
N GLY A 91 -2.95 16.01 -15.69
CA GLY A 91 -3.77 17.22 -15.57
C GLY A 91 -3.04 18.46 -16.07
N GLY A 92 -1.76 18.62 -15.71
CA GLY A 92 -0.91 19.69 -16.24
C GLY A 92 -0.75 19.62 -17.76
N GLY A 93 -0.49 18.42 -18.30
CA GLY A 93 -0.41 18.20 -19.75
C GLY A 93 -1.73 18.45 -20.48
N ALA A 94 -2.85 18.03 -19.89
CA ALA A 94 -4.18 18.29 -20.43
C ALA A 94 -4.52 19.79 -20.39
N GLY A 95 -4.19 20.50 -19.31
CA GLY A 95 -4.34 21.95 -19.21
C GLY A 95 -3.51 22.68 -20.27
N GLN A 96 -2.25 22.28 -20.47
CA GLN A 96 -1.40 22.84 -21.52
C GLN A 96 -1.98 22.57 -22.93
N ALA A 97 -2.50 21.37 -23.17
CA ALA A 97 -3.17 21.03 -24.43
C ALA A 97 -4.42 21.90 -24.65
N GLN A 98 -5.21 22.15 -23.61
CA GLN A 98 -6.37 23.05 -23.69
C GLN A 98 -5.96 24.48 -24.06
N ILE A 99 -4.91 25.02 -23.42
CA ILE A 99 -4.37 26.34 -23.75
C ILE A 99 -3.88 26.38 -25.21
N TYR A 100 -3.14 25.36 -25.65
CA TYR A 100 -2.67 25.25 -27.03
C TYR A 100 -3.83 25.20 -28.03
N LEU A 101 -4.89 24.44 -27.73
CA LEU A 101 -6.09 24.38 -28.56
C LEU A 101 -6.88 25.70 -28.55
N ALA A 102 -6.94 26.41 -27.42
CA ALA A 102 -7.56 27.73 -27.35
C ALA A 102 -6.79 28.74 -28.21
N ALA A 103 -5.45 28.77 -28.07
CA ALA A 103 -4.58 29.67 -28.81
C ALA A 103 -4.53 29.37 -30.33
N HIS A 104 -4.52 28.09 -30.72
CA HIS A 104 -4.32 27.67 -32.11
C HIS A 104 -5.56 27.05 -32.78
N GLY A 105 -6.70 27.04 -32.10
CA GLY A 105 -7.90 26.32 -32.54
C GLY A 105 -8.42 26.75 -33.91
N GLN A 106 -8.42 28.05 -34.21
CA GLN A 106 -8.83 28.54 -35.54
C GLN A 106 -7.86 28.10 -36.65
N ARG A 107 -6.55 28.07 -36.35
CA ARG A 107 -5.53 27.59 -37.30
C ARG A 107 -5.68 26.09 -37.56
N LEU A 108 -5.94 25.32 -36.52
CA LEU A 108 -6.20 23.87 -36.60
C LEU A 108 -7.50 23.56 -37.36
N LYS A 109 -8.57 24.32 -37.12
CA LYS A 109 -9.83 24.19 -37.89
C LYS A 109 -9.60 24.45 -39.38
N LYS A 110 -8.84 25.49 -39.73
CA LYS A 110 -8.50 25.82 -41.13
C LYS A 110 -7.61 24.75 -41.77
N SER A 111 -6.59 24.24 -41.06
CA SER A 111 -5.73 23.18 -41.59
C SER A 111 -6.49 21.86 -41.79
N LEU A 112 -7.42 21.53 -40.89
CA LEU A 112 -8.28 20.36 -41.02
C LEU A 112 -9.22 20.46 -42.23
N ARG A 113 -9.85 21.61 -42.45
CA ARG A 113 -10.69 21.85 -43.64
C ARG A 113 -9.89 21.69 -44.93
N ARG A 114 -8.66 22.22 -44.98
CA ARG A 114 -7.76 22.08 -46.13
C ARG A 114 -7.34 20.63 -46.36
N SER A 115 -6.97 19.91 -45.30
CA SER A 115 -6.58 18.49 -45.36
C SER A 115 -7.74 17.61 -45.84
N ARG A 116 -8.96 17.82 -45.34
CA ARG A 116 -10.16 17.10 -45.78
C ARG A 116 -10.53 17.38 -47.24
N LYS A 117 -10.26 18.58 -47.76
CA LYS A 117 -10.46 18.88 -49.18
C LYS A 117 -9.47 18.15 -50.08
N ALA A 118 -8.24 17.92 -49.60
CA ALA A 118 -7.14 17.29 -50.37
C ALA A 118 -6.96 15.78 -50.14
N ARG A 119 -7.67 15.17 -49.18
CA ARG A 119 -7.56 13.74 -48.82
C ARG A 119 -8.37 12.78 -49.70
N PRO A 120 -9.65 13.01 -50.02
CA PRO A 120 -10.47 12.05 -50.74
C PRO A 120 -9.85 11.61 -52.08
N PRO A 121 -9.41 12.52 -52.97
CA PRO A 121 -8.85 12.11 -54.25
C PRO A 121 -7.44 11.52 -54.13
N ALA A 122 -6.72 11.76 -53.03
CA ALA A 122 -5.41 11.17 -52.78
C ALA A 122 -5.52 9.75 -52.19
N LEU A 123 -6.52 9.51 -51.32
CA LEU A 123 -6.80 8.17 -50.78
C LEU A 123 -7.35 7.25 -51.86
N LEU A 124 -8.25 7.75 -52.71
CA LEU A 124 -8.75 7.01 -53.88
C LEU A 124 -7.62 6.68 -54.86
N ALA A 125 -6.75 7.64 -55.18
CA ALA A 125 -5.59 7.37 -56.03
C ALA A 125 -4.62 6.35 -55.41
N SER A 126 -4.46 6.35 -54.08
CA SER A 126 -3.60 5.36 -53.39
C SER A 126 -4.23 3.97 -53.40
N ALA A 127 -5.54 3.87 -53.17
CA ALA A 127 -6.28 2.61 -53.23
C ALA A 127 -6.31 2.00 -54.64
N LEU A 128 -6.29 2.84 -55.67
CA LEU A 128 -6.25 2.42 -57.08
C LEU A 128 -4.82 2.25 -57.63
N GLY A 129 -3.78 2.40 -56.80
CA GLY A 129 -2.37 2.30 -57.25
C GLY A 129 -1.90 3.45 -58.16
N LEU A 130 -2.69 4.51 -58.30
CA LEU A 130 -2.45 5.67 -59.18
C LEU A 130 -1.59 6.77 -58.52
N GLY A 131 -0.84 6.44 -57.47
CA GLY A 131 -0.08 7.39 -56.65
C GLY A 131 0.96 8.22 -57.42
N GLY A 132 1.45 7.72 -58.56
CA GLY A 132 2.38 8.41 -59.46
C GLY A 132 1.72 9.12 -60.65
N CYS A 133 0.44 8.85 -60.92
CA CYS A 133 -0.25 9.27 -62.15
C CYS A 133 -1.06 10.55 -61.96
N VAL A 134 -1.18 11.02 -60.71
CA VAL A 134 -2.11 12.07 -60.33
C VAL A 134 -1.37 13.22 -59.64
N PRO A 135 -1.41 14.45 -60.18
CA PRO A 135 -0.51 15.55 -59.79
C PRO A 135 -0.66 15.98 -58.32
N TRP A 136 -1.82 15.77 -57.69
CA TRP A 136 -2.03 16.06 -56.26
C TRP A 136 -1.56 14.96 -55.31
N ALA A 137 -1.35 13.72 -55.79
CA ALA A 137 -0.82 12.61 -54.98
C ALA A 137 0.71 12.66 -54.90
N ALA A 138 1.38 13.02 -56.00
CA ALA A 138 2.83 13.17 -56.08
C ALA A 138 3.39 14.39 -55.30
N GLY A 139 2.59 15.45 -55.16
CA GLY A 139 3.01 16.70 -54.51
C GLY A 139 3.30 16.63 -53.01
N ARG A 140 2.92 15.53 -52.32
CA ARG A 140 3.21 15.35 -50.89
C ARG A 140 4.56 14.69 -50.59
N LEU A 141 5.18 14.00 -51.54
CA LEU A 141 6.55 13.48 -51.35
C LEU A 141 7.63 14.53 -51.65
N ARG A 142 7.35 15.53 -52.51
CA ARG A 142 8.36 16.54 -52.90
C ARG A 142 8.42 17.79 -52.03
N ARG A 143 7.52 17.97 -51.06
CA ARG A 143 7.54 19.09 -50.11
C ARG A 143 8.01 18.63 -48.72
N GLY A 144 9.12 17.89 -48.70
CA GLY A 144 9.79 17.41 -47.47
C GLY A 144 11.32 17.47 -47.52
N GLY A 145 11.92 17.98 -48.60
CA GLY A 145 13.36 18.15 -48.74
C GLY A 145 13.75 19.63 -48.72
N GLY A 146 13.73 20.25 -47.54
CA GLY A 146 14.08 21.67 -47.39
C GLY A 146 13.90 22.20 -45.97
N ALA A 147 14.89 21.94 -45.13
CA ALA A 147 15.28 22.65 -43.91
C ALA A 147 14.22 23.02 -42.85
N SER A 148 14.23 22.27 -41.74
CA SER A 148 14.32 22.80 -40.36
C SER A 148 14.73 21.63 -39.45
N ALA A 149 15.88 21.57 -38.77
CA ALA A 149 16.53 22.58 -37.95
C ALA A 149 15.63 23.20 -36.86
N TRP A 150 14.66 22.45 -36.35
CA TRP A 150 14.02 22.61 -35.03
C TRP A 150 13.47 21.21 -34.70
N ARG A 151 13.71 20.52 -33.58
CA ARG A 151 13.82 20.96 -32.20
C ARG A 151 14.27 19.72 -31.42
N VAL A 152 15.53 19.67 -31.01
CA VAL A 152 15.96 18.74 -29.95
C VAL A 152 15.13 19.12 -28.71
N PRO A 153 14.42 18.18 -28.05
CA PRO A 153 13.80 18.50 -26.77
C PRO A 153 14.93 18.91 -25.80
N PRO A 154 14.79 19.97 -24.99
CA PRO A 154 15.82 20.29 -24.01
C PRO A 154 16.04 19.06 -23.13
N SER A 155 17.27 18.57 -23.12
CA SER A 155 17.76 17.65 -22.10
C SER A 155 17.46 18.28 -20.74
N GLY A 156 16.57 17.66 -19.98
CA GLY A 156 16.27 18.08 -18.62
C GLY A 156 17.50 17.92 -17.72
N PRO A 157 17.64 18.73 -16.65
CA PRO A 157 18.78 18.67 -15.76
C PRO A 157 18.59 17.54 -14.74
N PHE A 158 18.78 16.29 -15.16
CA PHE A 158 19.07 15.16 -14.27
C PHE A 158 19.86 14.13 -15.09
N SER A 159 21.17 14.30 -15.07
CA SER A 159 22.17 13.25 -15.26
C SER A 159 23.07 13.28 -14.05
#